data_AF-W1RYK4-F1
#
_entry.id   AF-W1RYK4-F1
#
_cell.length_a   1.000
_cell.length_b   1.000
_cell.length_c   1.000
_cell.angle_alpha   90.00
_cell.angle_beta   90.00
_cell.angle_gamma   90.00
#
_symmetry.space_group_name_H-M   'P 1'
#
loop_
_entity.id
_entity.type
_entity.pdbx_description
1 polymer ?
#
loop_
_entity_poly.entity_id
_entity_poly.type
_entity_poly.pdbx_seq_one_letter_code
_entity_poly.pdbx_strand_id
1 'polypeptide(L)'
;MLLKSSLSIALVSAAVFTSSHSFAFDDYCTPKLNTYLKNVEKTVESKYVSQRQKDVAQKVLDKVKASRNETKDCVLIDKLLP
;
A
#
# COMPACT_ATOMS: atom_id res chain seq x y z
N MET A 1 -49.62 46.22 -21.05
CA MET A 1 -50.15 44.99 -20.41
C MET A 1 -49.97 43.86 -21.42
N LEU A 2 -49.31 42.74 -21.21
CA LEU A 2 -48.96 41.97 -20.03
C LEU A 2 -47.70 41.17 -20.39
N LEU A 3 -46.68 41.27 -19.55
CA LEU A 3 -45.49 40.43 -19.57
C LEU A 3 -45.94 39.01 -19.21
N LYS A 4 -46.17 38.13 -20.19
CA LYS A 4 -46.50 36.72 -19.93
C LYS A 4 -45.23 35.91 -19.75
N SER A 5 -44.84 35.84 -18.49
CA SER A 5 -44.01 34.79 -17.90
C SER A 5 -44.46 33.41 -18.37
N SER A 6 -43.54 32.55 -18.83
CA SER A 6 -43.70 31.09 -18.74
C SER A 6 -42.44 30.31 -19.09
N LEU A 7 -41.95 29.63 -18.05
CA LEU A 7 -41.21 28.36 -18.02
C LEU A 7 -39.76 28.33 -18.52
N SER A 8 -38.89 28.66 -17.56
CA SER A 8 -37.57 28.05 -17.38
C SER A 8 -37.64 26.53 -17.49
N ILE A 9 -37.09 25.96 -18.57
CA ILE A 9 -36.68 24.56 -18.58
C ILE A 9 -35.20 24.59 -18.21
N ALA A 10 -34.95 24.50 -16.90
CA ALA A 10 -33.64 24.17 -16.37
C ALA A 10 -33.30 22.78 -16.90
N LEU A 11 -32.47 22.73 -17.94
CA LEU A 11 -31.95 21.49 -18.48
C LEU A 11 -31.02 20.91 -17.41
N VAL A 12 -31.56 19.97 -16.64
CA VAL A 12 -30.86 19.24 -15.59
C VAL A 12 -29.67 18.55 -16.26
N SER A 13 -28.50 19.15 -16.08
CA SER A 13 -27.21 18.53 -16.35
C SER A 13 -27.05 17.37 -15.38
N ALA A 14 -27.62 16.22 -15.75
CA ALA A 14 -27.27 14.94 -15.16
C ALA A 14 -25.82 14.63 -15.55
N ALA A 15 -24.88 15.26 -14.84
CA ALA A 15 -23.52 14.80 -14.79
C ALA A 15 -23.57 13.44 -14.08
N VAL A 16 -23.69 12.38 -14.88
CA VAL A 16 -23.41 11.02 -14.42
C VAL A 16 -21.92 11.01 -14.15
N PHE A 17 -21.54 11.38 -12.93
CA PHE A 17 -20.26 11.03 -12.37
C PHE A 17 -20.29 9.50 -12.21
N THR A 18 -20.05 8.79 -13.31
CA THR A 18 -19.62 7.41 -13.26
C THR A 18 -18.26 7.46 -12.58
N SER A 19 -18.27 7.40 -11.26
CA SER A 19 -17.09 7.10 -10.48
C SER A 19 -16.73 5.68 -10.85
N SER A 20 -15.94 5.55 -11.91
CA SER A 20 -15.06 4.42 -12.12
C SER A 20 -14.14 4.40 -10.91
N HIS A 21 -14.67 3.86 -9.80
CA HIS A 21 -13.88 3.27 -8.75
C HIS A 21 -13.18 2.09 -9.43
N SER A 22 -12.11 2.41 -10.18
CA SER A 22 -11.04 1.48 -10.42
C SER A 22 -10.73 0.94 -9.04
N PHE A 23 -11.05 -0.34 -8.85
CA PHE A 23 -10.53 -1.13 -7.75
C PHE A 23 -9.01 -1.05 -7.85
N ALA A 24 -8.42 0.01 -7.30
CA ALA A 24 -7.05 -0.01 -6.87
C ALA A 24 -7.03 -1.17 -5.88
N PHE A 25 -6.54 -2.33 -6.31
CA PHE A 25 -6.10 -3.34 -5.38
C PHE A 25 -5.08 -2.63 -4.51
N ASP A 26 -5.53 -2.15 -3.34
CA ASP A 26 -4.67 -1.53 -2.36
C ASP A 26 -3.50 -2.48 -2.18
N ASP A 27 -2.30 -1.98 -2.44
CA ASP A 27 -1.07 -2.73 -2.21
C ASP A 27 -0.92 -2.88 -0.70
N TYR A 28 -1.66 -3.84 -0.15
CA TYR A 28 -1.71 -4.15 1.27
C TYR A 28 -0.40 -4.75 1.77
N CYS A 29 0.39 -5.32 0.85
CA CYS A 29 1.58 -6.05 1.17
C CYS A 29 2.80 -5.14 1.32
N THR A 30 2.97 -4.14 0.46
CA THR A 30 4.07 -3.16 0.60
C THR A 30 4.15 -2.49 1.98
N PRO A 31 3.09 -1.92 2.57
CA PRO A 31 3.16 -1.29 3.89
C PRO A 31 3.42 -2.32 5.00
N LYS A 32 2.89 -3.55 4.87
CA LYS A 32 3.12 -4.64 5.82
C LYS A 32 4.58 -5.12 5.78
N LEU A 33 5.14 -5.28 4.57
CA LEU A 33 6.53 -5.67 4.37
C LEU A 33 7.47 -4.60 4.91
N ASN A 34 7.22 -3.33 4.59
CA ASN A 34 8.02 -2.20 5.10
C ASN A 34 7.99 -2.13 6.63
N THR A 35 6.83 -2.35 7.25
CA THR A 35 6.71 -2.38 8.72
C THR A 35 7.52 -3.52 9.34
N TYR A 36 7.44 -4.71 8.74
CA TYR A 36 8.24 -5.85 9.18
C TYR A 36 9.75 -5.57 9.07
N LEU A 37 10.22 -5.10 7.91
CA LEU A 37 11.63 -4.79 7.69
C LEU A 37 12.14 -3.74 8.67
N LYS A 38 11.34 -2.72 8.98
CA LYS A 38 11.71 -1.69 9.98
C LYS A 38 11.94 -2.28 11.38
N ASN A 39 11.20 -3.33 11.76
CA ASN A 39 11.43 -4.01 13.03
C ASN A 39 12.66 -4.92 13.00
N VAL A 40 12.92 -5.55 11.85
CA VAL A 40 14.14 -6.34 11.62
C VAL A 40 15.37 -5.43 11.67
N GLU A 41 15.32 -4.25 11.05
CA GLU A 41 16.39 -3.25 11.10
C GLU A 41 16.70 -2.79 12.53
N LYS A 42 15.67 -2.47 13.32
CA LYS A 42 15.83 -2.17 14.76
C LYS A 42 16.49 -3.32 15.53
N THR A 43 16.27 -4.57 15.12
CA THR A 43 16.87 -5.75 15.75
C THR A 43 18.37 -5.81 15.47
N VAL A 44 18.80 -5.48 14.24
CA VAL A 44 20.21 -5.37 13.86
C VAL A 44 20.90 -4.26 14.66
N GLU A 45 20.27 -3.10 14.75
CA GLU A 45 20.81 -1.91 15.44
C GLU A 45 20.80 -2.01 16.97
N SER A 46 19.96 -2.88 17.54
CA SER A 46 19.77 -2.97 18.99
C SER A 46 21.03 -3.43 19.72
N LYS A 47 21.44 -2.71 20.76
CA LYS A 47 22.55 -3.13 21.63
C LYS A 47 22.18 -4.28 22.57
N TYR A 48 20.89 -4.60 22.70
CA TYR A 48 20.36 -5.59 23.65
C TYR A 48 20.04 -6.95 23.01
N VAL A 49 20.29 -7.08 21.70
CA VAL A 49 20.03 -8.30 20.92
C VAL A 49 21.33 -9.06 20.71
N SER A 50 21.28 -10.39 20.83
CA SER A 50 22.46 -11.25 20.63
C SER A 50 22.98 -11.16 19.19
N GLN A 51 24.30 -11.30 18.99
CA GLN A 51 24.89 -11.24 17.64
C GLN A 51 24.24 -12.24 16.67
N ARG A 52 23.93 -13.46 17.14
CA ARG A 52 23.25 -14.46 16.32
C ARG A 52 21.89 -13.99 15.81
N GLN A 53 21.13 -13.27 16.63
CA GLN A 53 19.83 -12.71 16.20
C GLN A 53 20.01 -11.56 15.23
N LYS A 54 21.07 -10.76 15.38
CA LYS A 54 21.43 -9.71 14.42
C LYS A 54 21.83 -10.30 13.07
N ASP A 55 22.60 -11.37 13.05
CA ASP A 55 23.01 -12.06 11.82
C ASP A 55 21.81 -12.63 11.06
N VAL A 56 20.84 -13.20 11.79
CA VAL A 56 19.59 -13.68 11.20
C VAL A 56 18.77 -12.52 10.65
N ALA A 57 18.63 -11.44 11.42
CA ALA A 57 17.92 -10.24 10.99
C ALA A 57 18.56 -9.61 9.74
N GLN A 58 19.90 -9.52 9.69
CA GLN A 58 20.63 -9.02 8.52
C GLN A 58 20.40 -9.91 7.29
N LYS A 59 20.44 -11.23 7.44
CA LYS A 59 20.13 -12.17 6.34
C LYS A 59 18.71 -12.00 5.81
N VAL A 60 17.74 -11.67 6.66
CA VAL A 60 16.37 -11.38 6.23
C VAL A 60 16.33 -10.11 5.39
N LEU A 61 16.97 -9.03 5.85
CA LEU A 61 17.06 -7.77 5.10
C LEU A 61 17.72 -7.98 3.72
N ASP A 62 18.83 -8.72 3.68
CA ASP A 62 19.56 -8.99 2.44
C ASP A 62 18.73 -9.82 1.46
N LYS A 63 18.02 -10.85 1.94
CA LYS A 63 17.11 -11.66 1.11
C LYS A 63 15.98 -10.85 0.52
N VAL A 64 15.37 -9.97 1.31
CA VAL A 64 14.29 -9.10 0.83
C VAL A 64 14.83 -8.14 -0.21
N LYS A 65 15.96 -7.49 0.05
CA LYS A 65 16.59 -6.56 -0.90
C LYS A 65 16.93 -7.24 -2.23
N ALA A 66 17.41 -8.49 -2.19
CA ALA A 66 17.70 -9.26 -3.40
C ALA A 66 16.43 -9.65 -4.16
N SER A 67 15.36 -10.01 -3.44
CA SER A 67 14.17 -10.62 -4.07
C SER A 67 13.07 -9.62 -4.42
N ARG A 68 13.05 -8.42 -3.82
CA ARG A 68 11.98 -7.42 -4.00
C ARG A 68 11.81 -6.93 -5.43
N ASN A 69 12.90 -6.84 -6.18
CA ASN A 69 12.83 -6.41 -7.58
C ASN A 69 12.23 -7.49 -8.49
N GLU A 70 12.33 -8.77 -8.11
CA GLU A 70 11.92 -9.92 -8.92
C GLU A 70 10.58 -10.51 -8.47
N THR A 71 10.21 -10.33 -7.20
CA THR A 71 9.07 -10.98 -6.55
C THR A 71 8.14 -9.94 -5.93
N LYS A 72 6.82 -10.13 -6.08
CA LYS A 72 5.80 -9.25 -5.47
C LYS A 72 5.91 -9.26 -3.93
N ASP A 73 5.73 -8.09 -3.31
CA ASP A 73 5.83 -7.91 -1.85
C ASP A 73 4.91 -8.87 -1.06
N CYS A 74 3.73 -9.24 -1.58
CA CYS A 74 2.85 -10.24 -0.95
C CYS A 74 3.47 -11.63 -0.85
N VAL A 75 4.17 -12.07 -1.89
CA VAL A 75 4.81 -13.40 -1.93
C VAL A 75 6.04 -13.43 -1.03
N LEU A 76 6.72 -12.28 -0.91
CA LEU A 76 7.84 -12.14 0.03
C LEU A 76 7.36 -12.21 1.48
N ILE A 77 6.25 -11.55 1.80
CA ILE A 77 5.65 -11.66 3.13
C ILE A 77 5.32 -13.12 3.47
N ASP A 78 4.66 -13.84 2.58
CA ASP A 78 4.26 -15.24 2.80
C ASP A 78 5.46 -16.19 3.00
N LYS A 79 6.60 -15.88 2.38
CA LYS A 79 7.85 -16.64 2.57
C LYS A 79 8.63 -16.27 3.83
N LEU A 80 8.42 -15.08 4.38
CA LEU A 80 9.19 -14.52 5.49
C LEU A 80 8.44 -14.60 6.83
N LEU A 81 7.11 -14.53 6.78
CA LEU A 81 6.23 -14.67 7.92
C LEU A 81 5.57 -16.05 7.87
N PRO A 82 5.75 -16.91 8.89
CA PRO A 82 4.96 -18.12 9.03
C PRO A 82 3.48 -17.81 9.32
#